data_AF-A0A6P0Q4D7-F1
#
_entry.id   AF-A0A6P0Q4D7-F1
#
_cell.length_a   1.000
_cell.length_b   1.000
_cell.length_c   1.000
_cell.angle_alpha   90.00
_cell.angle_beta   90.00
_cell.angle_gamma   90.00
#
_symmetry.space_group_name_H-M   'P 1'
#
loop_
_entity.id
_entity.type
_entity.pdbx_description
1 polymer ?
#
loop_
_entity_poly.entity_id
_entity_poly.type
_entity_poly.pdbx_seq_one_letter_code
_entity_poly.pdbx_strand_id
1 'polypeptide(L)'
;MKNLFSAHHQGLTKRQHLSSLLTIGVTTAGLSLGLPAQAIDLTLDNSANLWVDQALRAVENNPQLGPTGASRAYGILGTAMYDAWSAYEGTPISTTLGDTLQRPDIENTLENKSLAISYAAHSVLSDLFPSEVASFDALLTDVRSLAGNSASIPTATN
;
A
#
# COMPACT_ATOMS: atom_id res chain seq x y z
N MET A 1 -31.33 -60.90 4.43
CA MET A 1 -31.95 -60.26 5.61
C MET A 1 -31.79 -58.75 5.43
N LYS A 2 -32.87 -58.07 5.05
CA LYS A 2 -33.55 -57.03 5.85
C LYS A 2 -32.64 -55.79 6.02
N ASN A 3 -32.78 -54.80 5.13
CA ASN A 3 -33.62 -53.58 5.26
C ASN A 3 -33.18 -52.74 6.48
N LEU A 4 -32.93 -51.43 6.41
CA LEU A 4 -33.84 -50.31 6.08
C LEU A 4 -32.92 -49.05 6.01
N PHE A 5 -32.91 -48.18 5.00
CA PHE A 5 -33.94 -47.29 4.48
C PHE A 5 -34.54 -46.28 5.49
N SER A 6 -34.00 -45.05 5.50
CA SER A 6 -34.71 -43.75 5.62
C SER A 6 -33.63 -42.65 5.69
N ALA A 7 -33.37 -41.80 4.68
CA ALA A 7 -34.24 -40.88 3.93
C ALA A 7 -34.75 -39.70 4.76
N HIS A 8 -34.18 -38.51 4.53
CA HIS A 8 -34.90 -37.23 4.40
C HIS A 8 -33.88 -36.17 3.93
N HIS A 9 -33.69 -35.90 2.64
CA HIS A 9 -34.53 -35.07 1.77
C HIS A 9 -35.06 -33.79 2.44
N GLN A 10 -34.33 -32.69 2.30
CA GLN A 10 -34.83 -31.32 2.14
C GLN A 10 -33.68 -30.56 1.46
N GLY A 11 -33.79 -29.87 0.32
CA GLY A 11 -34.94 -29.30 -0.36
C GLY A 11 -34.42 -28.05 -1.07
N LEU A 12 -33.99 -28.21 -2.32
CA LEU A 12 -33.53 -27.12 -3.19
C LEU A 12 -34.69 -26.13 -3.39
N THR A 13 -34.66 -24.97 -2.75
CA THR A 13 -35.73 -23.96 -2.87
C THR A 13 -35.19 -22.55 -3.13
N LYS A 14 -35.11 -22.24 -4.43
CA LYS A 14 -35.57 -21.03 -5.12
C LYS A 14 -35.25 -19.66 -4.48
N ARG A 15 -34.28 -18.98 -5.12
CA ARG A 15 -34.10 -17.51 -5.07
C ARG A 15 -35.42 -16.79 -5.28
N GLN A 16 -35.74 -15.83 -4.41
CA GLN A 16 -36.79 -14.84 -4.64
C GLN A 16 -36.21 -13.44 -4.45
N HIS A 17 -36.25 -12.71 -5.56
CA HIS A 17 -35.95 -11.29 -5.66
C HIS A 17 -36.95 -10.47 -4.85
N LEU A 18 -36.46 -9.54 -4.05
CA LEU A 18 -37.24 -8.39 -3.58
C LEU A 18 -36.44 -7.13 -3.89
N SER A 19 -36.73 -6.59 -5.06
CA SER A 19 -36.37 -5.25 -5.50
C SER A 19 -37.11 -4.23 -4.64
N SER A 20 -36.41 -3.22 -4.11
CA SER A 20 -37.04 -2.04 -3.52
C SER A 20 -36.16 -0.81 -3.79
N LEU A 21 -36.42 -0.16 -4.91
CA LEU A 21 -35.96 1.18 -5.27
C LEU A 21 -37.19 2.08 -5.32
N LEU A 22 -37.24 3.14 -4.49
CA LEU A 22 -37.49 4.52 -4.95
C LEU A 22 -37.29 5.55 -3.81
N THR A 23 -36.26 6.39 -3.98
CA THR A 23 -36.20 7.88 -4.02
C THR A 23 -37.52 8.63 -3.66
N ILE A 24 -37.61 9.81 -3.02
CA ILE A 24 -36.81 11.06 -3.07
C ILE A 24 -37.12 11.86 -1.79
N GLY A 25 -36.07 12.35 -1.12
CA GLY A 25 -36.15 13.47 -0.19
C GLY A 25 -34.94 14.37 -0.41
N VAL A 26 -34.97 15.18 -1.47
CA VAL A 26 -33.95 16.21 -1.72
C VAL A 26 -34.25 17.40 -0.83
N THR A 27 -33.49 17.54 0.25
CA THR A 27 -33.23 18.83 0.88
C THR A 27 -31.77 19.18 0.59
N THR A 28 -31.55 20.15 -0.29
CA THR A 28 -30.24 20.68 -0.62
C THR A 28 -29.65 21.39 0.60
N ALA A 29 -28.65 20.78 1.22
CA ALA A 29 -27.70 21.46 2.08
C ALA A 29 -26.30 20.89 1.80
N GLY A 30 -25.51 21.67 1.04
CA GLY A 30 -24.08 21.48 0.87
C GLY A 30 -23.67 20.42 -0.15
N LEU A 31 -23.41 20.84 -1.39
CA LEU A 31 -22.47 20.12 -2.25
C LEU A 31 -21.09 20.23 -1.58
N SER A 32 -20.71 19.25 -0.78
CA SER A 32 -19.29 18.96 -0.52
C SER A 32 -18.94 17.77 -1.40
N LEU A 33 -18.31 18.03 -2.55
CA LEU A 33 -17.52 17.00 -3.22
C LEU A 33 -16.32 16.72 -2.30
N GLY A 34 -16.55 15.93 -1.25
CA GLY A 34 -15.53 15.43 -0.35
C GLY A 34 -14.67 14.43 -1.10
N LEU A 35 -13.61 14.89 -1.75
CA LEU A 35 -12.53 14.06 -2.26
C LEU A 35 -11.23 14.01 -1.42
N PRO A 36 -11.16 14.29 -0.09
CA PRO A 36 -9.85 14.36 0.56
C PRO A 36 -9.35 13.06 1.22
N ALA A 37 -10.17 12.02 1.42
CA ALA A 37 -9.70 10.80 2.11
C ALA A 37 -9.17 9.74 1.13
N GLN A 38 -9.94 9.38 0.09
CA GLN A 38 -9.53 8.31 -0.82
C GLN A 38 -8.31 8.69 -1.68
N ALA A 39 -8.15 9.97 -2.03
CA ALA A 39 -7.03 10.40 -2.87
C ALA A 39 -5.66 10.32 -2.14
N ILE A 40 -5.65 10.56 -0.82
CA ILE A 40 -4.42 10.48 0.00
C ILE A 40 -4.02 9.02 0.21
N ASP A 41 -4.98 8.18 0.58
CA ASP A 41 -4.83 6.72 0.73
C ASP A 41 -4.23 6.09 -0.54
N LEU A 42 -4.83 6.35 -1.72
CA LEU A 42 -4.32 5.86 -3.00
C LEU A 42 -2.89 6.33 -3.33
N THR A 43 -2.49 7.53 -2.87
CA THR A 43 -1.14 8.04 -3.10
C THR A 43 -0.12 7.34 -2.19
N LEU A 44 -0.48 7.11 -0.92
CA LEU A 44 0.35 6.38 0.04
C LEU A 44 0.46 4.90 -0.32
N ASP A 45 -0.63 4.27 -0.74
CA ASP A 45 -0.67 2.89 -1.24
C ASP A 45 0.23 2.71 -2.47
N ASN A 46 0.37 3.77 -3.28
CA ASN A 46 1.25 3.80 -4.45
C ASN A 46 2.71 4.17 -4.16
N SER A 47 3.12 4.27 -2.88
CA SER A 47 4.49 4.71 -2.49
C SER A 47 5.60 3.90 -3.17
N ALA A 48 5.46 2.57 -3.28
CA ALA A 48 6.45 1.74 -3.96
C ALA A 48 6.65 2.13 -5.44
N ASN A 49 5.56 2.41 -6.16
CA ASN A 49 5.65 2.83 -7.56
C ASN A 49 6.26 4.22 -7.70
N LEU A 50 5.97 5.15 -6.78
CA LEU A 50 6.61 6.48 -6.77
C LEU A 50 8.14 6.36 -6.64
N TRP A 51 8.63 5.45 -5.79
CA TRP A 51 10.07 5.21 -5.64
C TRP A 51 10.68 4.48 -6.84
N VAL A 52 9.97 3.57 -7.49
CA VAL A 52 10.41 2.94 -8.74
C VAL A 52 10.51 3.97 -9.87
N ASP A 53 9.53 4.86 -10.01
CA ASP A 53 9.55 5.95 -10.99
C ASP A 53 10.72 6.92 -10.72
N GLN A 54 10.97 7.20 -9.44
CA GLN A 54 12.09 8.06 -9.04
C GLN A 54 13.45 7.40 -9.29
N ALA A 55 13.57 6.09 -9.08
CA ALA A 55 14.75 5.32 -9.43
C ALA A 55 14.98 5.27 -10.95
N LEU A 56 13.91 5.19 -11.75
CA LEU A 56 14.00 5.27 -13.20
C LEU A 56 14.61 6.59 -13.66
N ARG A 57 14.13 7.71 -13.12
CA ARG A 57 14.70 9.04 -13.42
C ARG A 57 16.17 9.12 -13.03
N ALA A 58 16.57 8.56 -11.89
CA ALA A 58 17.95 8.53 -11.46
C ALA A 58 18.84 7.71 -12.42
N VAL A 59 18.34 6.56 -12.90
CA VAL A 59 19.03 5.75 -13.92
C VAL A 59 19.13 6.49 -15.25
N GLU A 60 18.08 7.16 -15.70
CA GLU A 60 18.07 7.96 -16.93
C GLU A 60 19.08 9.12 -16.88
N ASN A 61 19.22 9.76 -15.70
CA ASN A 61 20.22 10.80 -15.45
C ASN A 61 21.65 10.26 -15.37
N ASN A 62 21.83 8.94 -15.23
CA ASN A 62 23.13 8.28 -15.05
C ASN A 62 23.38 7.19 -16.13
N PRO A 63 23.46 7.56 -17.42
CA PRO A 63 23.57 6.60 -18.53
C PRO A 63 24.83 5.71 -18.48
N GLN A 64 25.89 6.16 -17.81
CA GLN A 64 27.13 5.42 -17.61
C GLN A 64 26.95 4.13 -16.77
N LEU A 65 25.86 4.03 -16.01
CA LEU A 65 25.55 2.86 -15.19
C LEU A 65 25.29 1.60 -16.05
N GLY A 66 24.78 1.80 -17.27
CA GLY A 66 24.45 0.75 -18.22
C GLY A 66 23.31 -0.18 -17.77
N PRO A 67 22.85 -1.09 -18.65
CA PRO A 67 21.69 -1.95 -18.37
C PRO A 67 21.88 -2.86 -17.16
N THR A 68 23.08 -3.45 -16.99
CA THR A 68 23.36 -4.34 -15.86
C THR A 68 23.41 -3.59 -14.53
N GLY A 69 24.00 -2.40 -14.50
CA GLY A 69 24.03 -1.58 -13.30
C GLY A 69 22.64 -1.08 -12.90
N ALA A 70 21.82 -0.69 -13.88
CA ALA A 70 20.42 -0.32 -13.67
C ALA A 70 19.61 -1.49 -13.07
N SER A 71 19.69 -2.68 -13.67
CA SER A 71 19.03 -3.89 -13.15
C SER A 71 19.46 -4.21 -11.71
N ARG A 72 20.75 -4.05 -11.39
CA ARG A 72 21.26 -4.23 -10.01
C ARG A 72 20.65 -3.19 -9.06
N ALA A 73 20.57 -1.93 -9.47
CA ALA A 73 19.98 -0.87 -8.66
C ALA A 73 18.51 -1.17 -8.32
N TYR A 74 17.71 -1.57 -9.32
CA TYR A 74 16.32 -1.97 -9.10
C TYR A 74 16.18 -3.19 -8.20
N GLY A 75 17.07 -4.18 -8.34
CA GLY A 75 17.08 -5.36 -7.48
C GLY A 75 17.30 -5.00 -6.01
N ILE A 76 18.31 -4.17 -5.72
CA ILE A 76 18.61 -3.73 -4.34
C ILE A 76 17.45 -2.89 -3.78
N LEU A 77 16.93 -1.96 -4.58
CA LEU A 77 15.79 -1.13 -4.21
C LEU A 77 14.56 -1.97 -3.86
N GLY A 78 14.19 -2.91 -4.74
CA GLY A 78 13.03 -3.78 -4.55
C GLY A 78 13.16 -4.65 -3.31
N THR A 79 14.34 -5.24 -3.06
CA THR A 79 14.60 -6.02 -1.85
C THR A 79 14.46 -5.16 -0.60
N ALA A 80 15.08 -3.97 -0.56
CA ALA A 80 15.02 -3.09 0.61
C ALA A 80 13.60 -2.61 0.90
N MET A 81 12.83 -2.23 -0.13
CA MET A 81 11.43 -1.82 0.03
C MET A 81 10.56 -2.98 0.51
N TYR A 82 10.73 -4.18 -0.05
CA TYR A 82 10.00 -5.37 0.38
C TYR A 82 10.30 -5.72 1.83
N ASP A 83 11.57 -5.73 2.22
CA ASP A 83 11.99 -6.02 3.58
C ASP A 83 11.38 -5.02 4.58
N ALA A 84 11.39 -3.73 4.24
CA ALA A 84 10.79 -2.70 5.07
C ALA A 84 9.26 -2.83 5.18
N TRP A 85 8.57 -3.13 4.08
CA TRP A 85 7.12 -3.36 4.08
C TRP A 85 6.72 -4.60 4.88
N SER A 86 7.49 -5.69 4.74
CA SER A 86 7.19 -6.97 5.40
C SER A 86 7.17 -6.89 6.92
N ALA A 87 7.91 -5.95 7.51
CA ALA A 87 7.90 -5.69 8.94
C ALA A 87 6.56 -5.13 9.47
N TYR A 88 5.71 -4.60 8.58
CA TYR A 88 4.41 -4.02 8.93
C TYR A 88 3.24 -4.91 8.46
N GLU A 89 3.48 -6.20 8.23
CA GLU A 89 2.48 -7.16 7.77
C GLU A 89 2.63 -8.49 8.50
N GLY A 90 1.51 -9.10 8.91
CA GLY A 90 1.56 -10.29 9.80
C GLY A 90 1.88 -11.63 9.12
N THR A 91 2.01 -11.69 7.80
CA THR A 91 2.27 -12.92 7.03
C THR A 91 3.60 -12.92 6.27
N PRO A 92 3.99 -11.83 5.59
CA PRO A 92 5.26 -11.73 4.88
C PRO A 92 6.45 -11.80 5.84
N ILE A 93 7.56 -12.35 5.36
CA ILE A 93 8.83 -12.46 6.11
C ILE A 93 9.92 -11.76 5.29
N SER A 94 10.71 -10.89 5.92
CA SER A 94 11.83 -10.22 5.26
C SER A 94 12.85 -11.23 4.73
N THR A 95 13.40 -10.95 3.55
CA THR A 95 14.40 -11.78 2.89
C THR A 95 15.79 -11.69 3.53
N THR A 96 16.11 -10.58 4.20
CA THR A 96 17.43 -10.34 4.79
C THR A 96 17.48 -10.59 6.30
N LEU A 97 16.46 -10.12 7.03
CA LEU A 97 16.42 -10.15 8.50
C LEU A 97 15.35 -11.08 9.07
N GLY A 98 14.59 -11.77 8.22
CA GLY A 98 13.51 -12.65 8.65
C GLY A 98 12.45 -11.91 9.46
N ASP A 99 11.90 -12.56 10.48
CA ASP A 99 10.80 -12.03 11.30
C ASP A 99 11.27 -11.10 12.44
N THR A 100 12.55 -10.75 12.48
CA THR A 100 13.17 -10.07 13.63
C THR A 100 12.74 -8.61 13.81
N LEU A 101 12.18 -7.99 12.77
CA LEU A 101 11.77 -6.59 12.76
C LEU A 101 10.25 -6.38 12.72
N GLN A 102 9.45 -7.44 12.92
CA GLN A 102 8.00 -7.33 12.94
C GLN A 102 7.50 -6.27 13.91
N ARG A 103 6.53 -5.49 13.44
CA ARG A 103 5.85 -4.46 14.22
C ARG A 103 4.55 -5.00 14.79
N PRO A 104 4.10 -4.48 15.95
CA PRO A 104 2.78 -4.83 16.49
C PRO A 104 1.66 -4.48 15.52
N ASP A 105 0.56 -5.25 15.52
CA ASP A 105 -0.57 -5.06 14.60
C ASP A 105 -1.14 -3.63 14.59
N ILE A 106 -1.11 -2.94 15.74
CA ILE A 106 -1.58 -1.56 15.86
C ILE A 106 -0.73 -0.56 15.04
N GLU A 107 0.51 -0.93 14.73
CA GLU A 107 1.42 -0.14 13.90
C GLU A 107 1.34 -0.50 12.41
N ASN A 108 0.59 -1.54 12.02
CA ASN A 108 0.47 -2.01 10.64
C ASN A 108 -0.50 -1.16 9.81
N THR A 109 -0.35 0.16 9.91
CA THR A 109 -1.14 1.15 9.19
C THR A 109 -0.55 1.41 7.81
N LEU A 110 -1.38 1.95 6.90
CA LEU A 110 -0.92 2.32 5.57
C LEU A 110 0.20 3.37 5.63
N GLU A 111 0.05 4.37 6.50
CA GLU A 111 1.00 5.45 6.68
C GLU A 111 2.38 4.92 7.07
N ASN A 112 2.42 3.97 8.02
CA ASN A 112 3.66 3.39 8.49
C ASN A 112 4.32 2.50 7.42
N LYS A 113 3.53 1.72 6.68
CA LYS A 113 4.00 0.93 5.53
C LYS A 113 4.63 1.82 4.46
N SER A 114 3.93 2.87 4.05
CA SER A 114 4.40 3.81 3.03
C SER A 114 5.65 4.56 3.48
N LEU A 115 5.73 4.95 4.75
CA LEU A 115 6.92 5.57 5.33
C LEU A 115 8.10 4.59 5.38
N ALA A 116 7.88 3.35 5.81
CA ALA A 116 8.93 2.33 5.90
C ALA A 116 9.53 2.03 4.53
N ILE A 117 8.68 1.81 3.51
CA ILE A 117 9.10 1.69 2.11
C ILE A 117 9.93 2.90 1.69
N SER A 118 9.47 4.10 2.04
CA SER A 118 10.10 5.35 1.61
C SER A 118 11.45 5.61 2.25
N TYR A 119 11.63 5.33 3.53
CA TYR A 119 12.94 5.44 4.19
C TYR A 119 13.94 4.43 3.64
N ALA A 120 13.49 3.20 3.37
CA ALA A 120 14.35 2.17 2.78
C ALA A 120 14.78 2.55 1.36
N ALA A 121 13.84 2.98 0.52
CA ALA A 121 14.10 3.44 -0.84
C ALA A 121 15.03 4.65 -0.88
N HIS A 122 14.77 5.67 -0.04
CA HIS A 122 15.61 6.86 0.08
C HIS A 122 17.05 6.49 0.45
N SER A 123 17.24 5.62 1.44
CA SER A 123 18.56 5.20 1.90
C SER A 123 19.34 4.50 0.78
N VAL A 124 18.71 3.54 0.09
CA VAL A 124 19.33 2.82 -1.03
C VAL A 124 19.67 3.74 -2.19
N LEU A 125 18.72 4.56 -2.64
CA LEU A 125 18.93 5.41 -3.80
C LEU A 125 19.94 6.53 -3.51
N SER A 126 19.96 7.07 -2.30
CA SER A 126 20.95 8.07 -1.91
C SER A 126 22.38 7.51 -1.93
N ASP A 127 22.56 6.24 -1.55
CA ASP A 127 23.85 5.56 -1.63
C ASP A 127 24.26 5.25 -3.09
N LEU A 128 23.32 4.77 -3.89
CA LEU A 128 23.59 4.40 -5.29
C LEU A 128 23.74 5.62 -6.23
N PHE A 129 23.02 6.71 -5.96
CA PHE A 129 22.94 7.90 -6.81
C PHE A 129 23.15 9.19 -5.99
N PRO A 130 24.36 9.43 -5.48
CA PRO A 130 24.63 10.55 -4.57
C PRO A 130 24.38 11.94 -5.21
N SER A 131 24.41 12.05 -6.55
CA SER A 131 24.07 13.31 -7.24
C SER A 131 22.59 13.65 -7.22
N GLU A 132 21.72 12.66 -7.00
CA GLU A 132 20.26 12.78 -7.11
C GLU A 132 19.58 12.93 -5.74
N VAL A 133 20.33 12.95 -4.63
CA VAL A 133 19.81 12.95 -3.24
C VAL A 133 18.76 14.03 -3.00
N ALA A 134 18.96 15.24 -3.53
CA ALA A 134 17.99 16.33 -3.36
C ALA A 134 16.60 15.98 -3.93
N SER A 135 16.54 15.19 -5.00
CA SER A 135 15.26 14.72 -5.58
C SER A 135 14.60 13.65 -4.71
N PHE A 136 15.40 12.78 -4.07
CA PHE A 136 14.91 11.77 -3.14
C PHE A 136 14.41 12.40 -1.83
N ASP A 137 15.10 13.43 -1.33
CA ASP A 137 14.69 14.21 -0.15
C ASP A 137 13.33 14.88 -0.37
N ALA A 138 13.11 15.42 -1.57
CA ALA A 138 11.83 16.03 -1.94
C ALA A 138 10.70 14.99 -1.91
N LEU A 139 10.88 13.83 -2.56
CA LEU A 139 9.88 12.77 -2.57
C LEU A 139 9.59 12.23 -1.16
N LEU A 140 10.62 12.00 -0.35
CA LEU A 140 10.44 11.56 1.04
C LEU A 140 9.68 12.60 1.87
N THR A 141 9.95 13.89 1.65
CA THR A 141 9.24 14.99 2.31
C THR A 141 7.76 14.99 1.93
N ASP A 142 7.45 14.81 0.65
CA ASP A 142 6.08 14.75 0.16
C ASP A 142 5.32 13.58 0.78
N VAL A 143 5.88 12.37 0.74
CA VAL A 143 5.26 11.19 1.38
C VAL A 143 5.07 11.39 2.87
N ARG A 144 6.06 11.97 3.57
CA ARG A 144 5.95 12.26 5.01
C ARG A 144 4.84 13.26 5.32
N SER A 145 4.68 14.28 4.48
CA SER A 145 3.60 15.26 4.64
C SER A 145 2.23 14.61 4.47
N LEU A 146 2.08 13.71 3.49
CA LEU A 146 0.86 12.95 3.24
C LEU A 146 0.53 12.03 4.42
N ALA A 147 1.50 11.27 4.90
CA ALA A 147 1.34 10.38 6.05
C ALA A 147 0.99 11.15 7.34
N GLY A 148 1.64 12.30 7.57
CA GLY A 148 1.35 13.16 8.73
C GLY A 148 -0.06 13.74 8.71
N ASN A 149 -0.58 14.09 7.52
CA ASN A 149 -1.93 14.61 7.37
C ASN A 149 -2.99 13.53 7.60
N SER A 150 -2.74 12.28 7.19
CA SER A 150 -3.66 11.15 7.40
C SER A 150 -3.84 10.82 8.89
N ALA A 151 -2.76 10.83 9.68
CA ALA A 151 -2.81 10.53 11.12
C ALA A 151 -3.67 11.54 11.92
N SER A 152 -3.84 12.77 11.40
CA SER A 152 -4.68 13.81 12.00
C SER A 152 -6.16 13.72 11.63
N ILE A 153 -6.57 12.83 10.72
CA ILE A 153 -7.98 12.55 10.45
C ILE A 153 -8.43 11.49 11.47
N PRO A 154 -9.33 11.80 12.42
CA PRO A 154 -9.80 10.80 13.37
C PRO A 154 -10.47 9.67 12.60
N THR A 155 -9.86 8.48 12.61
CA THR A 155 -10.45 7.25 12.12
C THR A 155 -11.74 7.04 12.89
N ALA A 156 -12.89 7.28 12.26
CA ALA A 156 -14.19 7.00 12.86
C ALA A 156 -14.26 5.50 13.15
N THR A 157 -14.06 5.14 14.42
CA THR A 157 -14.35 3.82 14.95
C THR A 157 -15.82 3.52 14.71
N ASN A 158 -16.10 2.54 13.84
CA ASN A 158 -17.39 1.84 13.81
C ASN A 158 -17.27 0.56 14.62
#